data_AF-A0A086CFZ2-F1
#
_entry.id   AF-A0A086CFZ2-F1
#
_cell.length_a   1.000
_cell.length_b   1.000
_cell.length_c   1.000
_cell.angle_alpha   90.00
_cell.angle_beta   90.00
_cell.angle_gamma   90.00
#
_symmetry.space_group_name_H-M   'P 1'
#
loop_
_entity.id
_entity.type
_entity.pdbx_description
1 polymer ?
#
loop_
_entity_poly.entity_id
_entity_poly.type
_entity_poly.pdbx_seq_one_letter_code
_entity_poly.pdbx_strand_id
1 'polypeptide(L)'
;MKLNFIKWLNYLLVANIFLIFLGFFWFLIALIGHYFNLPLGLKLWYKLWTILFQPAISILFISVFVNWLIQKIFMSLNTISSKESKQ
;
A
#
# COMPACT_ATOMS: atom_id res chain seq x y z
N MET A 1 26.39 6.75 -6.77
CA MET A 1 25.07 7.36 -7.09
C MET A 1 23.88 6.50 -6.56
N LYS A 2 23.91 5.98 -5.32
CA LYS A 2 22.84 5.11 -4.76
C LYS A 2 21.79 5.86 -3.92
N LEU A 3 22.13 7.04 -3.39
CA LEU A 3 21.25 7.85 -2.53
C LEU A 3 20.01 8.38 -3.29
N ASN A 4 20.10 8.54 -4.62
CA ASN A 4 19.02 9.07 -5.43
C ASN A 4 17.92 8.04 -5.69
N PHE A 5 18.28 6.76 -5.82
CA PHE A 5 17.31 5.71 -6.15
C PHE A 5 16.31 5.47 -5.00
N ILE A 6 16.80 5.40 -3.77
CA ILE A 6 15.95 5.21 -2.58
C ILE A 6 15.04 6.42 -2.37
N LYS A 7 15.56 7.65 -2.54
CA LYS A 7 14.74 8.86 -2.48
C LYS A 7 13.64 8.88 -3.55
N TRP A 8 13.99 8.52 -4.79
CA TRP A 8 13.04 8.47 -5.90
C TRP A 8 11.95 7.40 -5.68
N LEU A 9 12.32 6.22 -5.18
CA LEU A 9 11.38 5.17 -4.81
C LEU A 9 10.42 5.62 -3.69
N ASN A 10 10.93 6.36 -2.70
CA ASN A 10 10.11 6.91 -1.62
C ASN A 10 9.11 7.94 -2.14
N TYR A 11 9.51 8.81 -3.06
CA TYR A 11 8.58 9.74 -3.74
C TYR A 11 7.51 8.99 -4.55
N LEU A 12 7.88 7.92 -5.26
CA LEU A 12 6.92 7.07 -5.96
C LEU A 12 5.93 6.40 -5.00
N LEU A 13 6.38 5.87 -3.86
CA LEU A 13 5.50 5.27 -2.85
C LEU A 13 4.50 6.30 -2.30
N VAL A 14 4.98 7.50 -1.96
CA VAL A 14 4.12 8.58 -1.46
C VAL A 14 3.11 9.01 -2.53
N ALA A 15 3.55 9.21 -3.77
CA ALA A 15 2.67 9.53 -4.90
C ALA A 15 1.63 8.42 -5.13
N ASN A 16 2.02 7.15 -4.99
CA ASN A 16 1.13 6.01 -5.11
C ASN A 16 0.02 6.02 -4.04
N ILE A 17 0.35 6.37 -2.80
CA ILE A 17 -0.63 6.53 -1.72
C ILE A 17 -1.63 7.65 -2.07
N PHE A 18 -1.15 8.81 -2.52
CA PHE A 18 -2.03 9.90 -2.94
C PHE A 18 -2.96 9.49 -4.09
N LEU A 19 -2.47 8.71 -5.05
CA LEU A 19 -3.28 8.17 -6.14
C LEU A 19 -4.42 7.29 -5.61
N ILE A 20 -4.13 6.43 -4.61
CA ILE A 20 -5.12 5.57 -3.95
C ILE A 20 -6.23 6.42 -3.30
N PHE A 21 -5.85 7.44 -2.54
CA PHE A 21 -6.81 8.35 -1.90
C PHE A 21 -7.64 9.13 -2.92
N LEU A 22 -7.01 9.68 -3.97
CA LEU A 22 -7.73 10.41 -5.02
C LEU A 22 -8.75 9.52 -5.74
N GLY A 23 -8.37 8.28 -6.05
CA GLY A 23 -9.31 7.31 -6.60
C GLY A 23 -10.45 6.98 -5.65
N PHE A 24 -10.20 6.93 -4.35
CA PHE A 24 -11.26 6.75 -3.36
C PHE A 24 -12.24 7.93 -3.33
N PHE A 25 -11.75 9.18 -3.42
CA PHE A 25 -12.64 10.34 -3.54
C PHE A 25 -13.46 10.30 -4.83
N TRP A 26 -12.83 9.94 -5.96
CA TRP A 26 -13.51 9.75 -7.23
C TRP A 26 -14.58 8.66 -7.15
N PHE A 27 -14.30 7.56 -6.44
CA PHE A 27 -15.26 6.50 -6.17
C PHE A 27 -16.50 7.03 -5.47
N LEU A 28 -16.30 7.82 -4.42
CA LEU A 28 -17.38 8.36 -3.62
C LEU A 28 -18.31 9.24 -4.47
N ILE A 29 -17.73 10.08 -5.33
CA ILE A 29 -18.45 10.92 -6.28
C ILE A 29 -19.18 10.06 -7.33
N ALA A 30 -18.52 9.04 -7.87
CA ALA A 30 -19.11 8.14 -8.87
C ALA A 30 -20.25 7.29 -8.29
N LEU A 31 -20.15 6.89 -7.03
CA LEU A 31 -21.18 6.15 -6.30
C LEU A 31 -22.42 7.01 -6.06
N ILE A 32 -22.24 8.28 -5.69
CA ILE A 32 -23.34 9.25 -5.57
C ILE A 32 -23.96 9.50 -6.95
N GLY A 33 -23.15 9.66 -8.00
CA GLY A 33 -23.62 9.82 -9.38
C GLY A 33 -24.44 8.62 -9.90
N HIS A 34 -24.13 7.41 -9.44
CA HIS A 34 -24.90 6.20 -9.78
C HIS A 34 -26.34 6.28 -9.28
N TYR A 35 -26.56 6.82 -8.08
CA TYR A 35 -27.90 7.05 -7.54
C TYR A 35 -28.72 8.01 -8.42
N PHE A 36 -28.07 8.89 -9.17
CA PHE A 36 -28.71 9.79 -10.15
C PHE A 36 -28.88 9.15 -11.55
N ASN A 37 -28.77 7.82 -11.70
CA ASN A 37 -28.87 7.08 -12.97
C ASN A 37 -27.87 7.51 -14.06
N LEU A 38 -26.85 8.28 -13.69
CA LEU A 38 -25.80 8.71 -14.61
C LEU A 38 -24.67 7.66 -14.59
N PRO A 39 -24.31 7.05 -15.73
CA PRO A 39 -23.18 6.13 -15.83
C PRO A 39 -21.86 6.92 -15.86
N LEU A 40 -21.69 7.84 -14.91
CA LEU A 40 -20.72 8.93 -14.88
C LEU A 40 -19.26 8.48 -14.65
N GLY A 41 -18.96 7.22 -14.96
CA GLY A 41 -17.61 6.67 -14.86
C GLY A 41 -17.45 5.64 -13.76
N LEU A 42 -18.50 5.12 -13.13
CA LEU A 42 -18.38 4.00 -12.18
C LEU A 42 -17.70 2.78 -12.82
N LYS A 43 -18.11 2.42 -14.05
CA LYS A 43 -17.54 1.30 -14.81
C LYS A 43 -16.09 1.56 -15.21
N LEU A 44 -15.76 2.81 -15.55
CA LEU A 44 -14.39 3.25 -15.85
C LEU A 44 -13.52 3.24 -14.59
N TRP A 45 -14.05 3.72 -13.48
CA TRP A 45 -13.43 3.70 -12.17
C TRP A 45 -13.14 2.29 -11.71
N TYR A 46 -14.09 1.35 -11.82
CA TYR A 46 -13.87 -0.06 -11.48
C TYR A 46 -12.74 -0.68 -12.32
N LYS A 47 -12.66 -0.33 -13.61
CA LYS A 47 -11.61 -0.81 -14.51
C LYS A 47 -10.25 -0.20 -14.18
N LEU A 48 -10.20 1.10 -13.86
CA LEU A 48 -8.98 1.74 -13.37
C LEU A 48 -8.58 1.19 -12.00
N TRP A 49 -9.55 0.92 -11.13
CA TRP A 49 -9.35 0.39 -9.79
C TRP A 49 -8.67 -0.98 -9.81
N THR A 50 -9.16 -1.88 -10.64
CA THR A 50 -8.58 -3.23 -10.80
C THR A 50 -7.18 -3.19 -11.41
N ILE A 51 -6.92 -2.37 -12.42
CA ILE A 51 -5.59 -2.32 -13.06
C ILE A 51 -4.56 -1.49 -12.26
N LEU A 52 -4.94 -0.36 -11.67
CA LEU A 52 -3.99 0.55 -10.99
C LEU A 52 -3.93 0.31 -9.48
N PHE A 53 -5.07 0.18 -8.81
CA PHE A 53 -5.11 0.27 -7.35
C PHE A 53 -4.78 -1.07 -6.69
N GLN A 54 -5.23 -2.18 -7.25
CA GLN A 54 -4.88 -3.52 -6.76
C GLN A 54 -3.35 -3.78 -6.68
N PRO A 55 -2.56 -3.54 -7.76
CA PRO A 55 -1.11 -3.69 -7.67
C PRO A 55 -0.47 -2.63 -6.77
N ALA A 56 -0.96 -1.38 -6.80
CA ALA A 56 -0.48 -0.31 -5.93
C ALA A 56 -0.59 -0.65 -4.43
N ILE A 57 -1.75 -1.14 -4.01
CA ILE A 57 -2.01 -1.58 -2.63
C ILE A 57 -1.09 -2.74 -2.27
N SER A 58 -0.87 -3.68 -3.18
CA SER A 58 0.01 -4.83 -2.94
C SER A 58 1.44 -4.41 -2.63
N ILE A 59 1.97 -3.39 -3.31
CA ILE A 59 3.32 -2.84 -3.06
C ILE A 59 3.40 -2.22 -1.66
N LEU A 60 2.38 -1.46 -1.24
CA LEU A 60 2.29 -0.91 0.10
C LEU A 60 2.20 -2.02 1.15
N PHE A 61 1.40 -3.04 0.87
CA PHE A 61 1.24 -4.19 1.75
C PHE A 61 2.55 -4.95 1.92
N ILE A 62 3.29 -5.19 0.84
CA ILE A 62 4.62 -5.80 0.85
C ILE A 62 5.59 -4.99 1.71
N SER A 63 5.52 -3.67 1.65
CA SER A 63 6.39 -2.80 2.46
C SER A 63 6.16 -3.03 3.96
N VAL A 64 4.89 -3.05 4.39
CA VAL A 64 4.53 -3.30 5.79
C VAL A 64 4.80 -4.77 6.17
N PHE A 65 4.50 -5.71 5.29
CA PHE A 65 4.67 -7.14 5.51
C PHE A 65 6.14 -7.53 5.70
N VAL A 66 7.04 -6.97 4.89
CA VAL A 66 8.49 -7.18 5.05
C VAL A 66 8.96 -6.64 6.39
N ASN A 67 8.54 -5.43 6.79
CA ASN A 67 8.89 -4.88 8.09
C ASN A 67 8.38 -5.76 9.24
N TRP A 68 7.13 -6.23 9.17
CA TRP A 68 6.56 -7.15 10.15
C TRP A 68 7.34 -8.48 10.23
N LEU A 69 7.69 -9.06 9.08
CA LEU A 69 8.41 -10.32 9.02
C LEU A 69 9.81 -10.21 9.65
N ILE A 70 10.53 -9.13 9.34
CA ILE A 70 11.86 -8.85 9.93
C ILE A 70 11.74 -8.72 11.45
N GLN A 71 10.79 -7.93 11.95
CA GLN A 71 10.60 -7.76 13.39
C GLN A 71 10.25 -9.07 14.09
N LYS A 72 9.41 -9.90 13.48
CA LYS A 72 9.07 -11.22 14.02
C LYS A 72 10.30 -12.14 14.15
N ILE A 73 11.18 -12.14 13.15
CA ILE A 73 12.42 -12.93 13.16
C ILE A 73 13.38 -12.39 14.23
N PHE A 74 13.58 -11.08 14.31
CA PHE A 74 14.43 -10.45 15.32
C PHE A 74 13.96 -10.73 16.74
N MET A 75 12.64 -10.65 16.97
CA MET A 75 12.06 -10.98 18.27
C MET A 75 12.33 -12.44 18.65
N SER A 76 12.17 -13.36 17.70
CA SER A 76 12.47 -14.79 17.90
C SER A 76 13.95 -15.01 18.28
N LEU A 77 14.89 -14.35 17.61
CA LEU A 77 16.32 -14.50 17.91
C LEU A 77 16.70 -13.94 19.29
N ASN A 78 16.18 -12.76 19.64
CA ASN A 78 16.44 -12.16 20.96
C ASN A 78 15.89 -13.02 22.10
N THR A 79 14.70 -13.62 21.92
CA THR A 79 14.14 -14.53 22.94
C THR A 79 14.99 -15.77 23.17
N ILE A 80 15.67 -16.29 22.13
CA ILE A 80 16.55 -17.45 22.23
C ILE A 80 17.88 -17.07 22.92
N SER A 81 18.49 -15.95 22.52
CA SER A 81 19.75 -15.47 23.12
C SER A 81 19.61 -15.14 24.62
N SER A 82 18.47 -14.60 25.07
CA SER A 82 18.26 -14.33 26.50
C SER A 82 18.04 -15.59 27.36
N LYS A 83 17.71 -16.74 26.74
CA LYS A 83 17.61 -18.03 27.45
C LYS A 83 18.97 -18.68 27.66
N GLU A 84 19.90 -18.54 26.72
CA GLU A 84 21.26 -19.08 26.81
C GLU A 84 22.12 -18.33 27.84
N SER A 85 21.95 -17.01 28.00
CA SER A 85 22.74 -16.21 28.96
C SER A 85 22.28 -16.33 30.43
N LYS A 86 21.22 -17.11 30.71
CA LYS A 86 20.66 -17.32 32.06
C LYS A 86 20.83 -18.76 32.56
N GLN A 87 21.48 -19.63 31.78
CA GLN A 87 22.00 -20.93 32.22
C GLN A 87 23.49 -20.81 32.55
#